data_AF-A0A0S3EYW4-F1
#
_entry.id   AF-A0A0S3EYW4-F1
#
_cell.length_a   1.000
_cell.length_b   1.000
_cell.length_c   1.000
_cell.angle_alpha   90.00
_cell.angle_beta   90.00
_cell.angle_gamma   90.00
#
_symmetry.space_group_name_H-M   'P 1'
#
loop_
_entity.id
_entity.type
_entity.pdbx_description
1 polymer ?
#
loop_
_entity_poly.entity_id
_entity_poly.type
_entity_poly.pdbx_seq_one_letter_code
_entity_poly.pdbx_strand_id
1 'polypeptide(L)'
;MIAVQHFGSISGGKDSQAVLCLMVERIERKGLAAFGNRAPRFLCADNGHENPITLDHIAYLDDWLRQRVGLSIEICSANDVPGLTDEAASARKRGMLREEWSKEKRRTRHKGACNQRRAAWRAGLLTRAEWLAGCDCPVLVSPPVPDPLIDRAIALLHPTGIPFLDMAMLHGRFPGTKTRYCTDETKLIPMMHRKRPLLDAGVPVIDWIGERADESPARAKKPPIQSKRYPSGARQVLYRPIFRWSAADAFAISERHGLRHNPLYTMGMSRVGCSTCIMVRKRELRAWAMRFPAEVDRVREWERLVSLVSRRSAVAGTPASLLPAPTVPGDPADHGRATIDRAIAWSRTSRGGRNYDLFIDQEQREADEHGLRCDSEYGLCE
;
A
#
# COMPACT_ATOMS: atom_id res chain seq x y z
N MET A 1 19.00 5.53 33.05
CA MET A 1 18.92 5.35 31.59
C MET A 1 17.53 5.74 31.13
N ILE A 2 17.40 6.55 30.08
CA ILE A 2 16.08 6.80 29.47
C ILE A 2 15.62 5.46 28.88
N ALA A 3 14.51 4.92 29.37
CA ALA A 3 13.93 3.71 28.80
C ALA A 3 13.54 3.99 27.34
N VAL A 4 14.08 3.21 26.40
CA VAL A 4 13.77 3.30 24.96
C VAL A 4 13.09 2.01 24.53
N GLN A 5 12.05 2.11 23.72
CA GLN A 5 11.40 0.94 23.11
C GLN A 5 11.84 0.81 21.65
N HIS A 6 12.36 -0.36 21.29
CA HIS A 6 12.66 -0.68 19.90
C HIS A 6 11.49 -1.44 19.26
N PHE A 7 11.23 -1.14 18.00
CA PHE A 7 10.25 -1.83 17.17
C PHE A 7 10.89 -2.36 15.89
N GLY A 8 10.71 -3.64 15.58
CA GLY A 8 11.02 -4.23 14.27
C GLY A 8 9.77 -4.25 13.39
N SER A 9 9.87 -3.70 12.17
CA SER A 9 8.73 -3.70 11.22
C SER A 9 8.87 -4.88 10.25
N ILE A 10 8.00 -5.88 10.37
CA ILE A 10 8.06 -7.12 9.59
C ILE A 10 6.93 -7.13 8.55
N SER A 11 7.28 -7.20 7.27
CA SER A 11 6.31 -7.21 6.17
C SER A 11 6.29 -8.51 5.37
N GLY A 12 7.07 -9.52 5.80
CA GLY A 12 7.26 -10.77 5.07
C GLY A 12 8.10 -10.66 3.80
N GLY A 13 8.72 -9.50 3.54
CA GLY A 13 9.67 -9.33 2.43
C GLY A 13 11.11 -9.51 2.86
N LYS A 14 12.00 -9.78 1.89
CA LYS A 14 13.45 -10.02 2.11
C LYS A 14 14.11 -8.95 2.97
N ASP A 15 13.74 -7.70 2.76
CA ASP A 15 14.35 -6.54 3.42
C ASP A 15 13.94 -6.47 4.89
N SER A 16 12.67 -6.72 5.19
CA SER A 16 12.18 -6.79 6.58
C SER A 16 12.72 -8.01 7.33
N GLN A 17 12.90 -9.13 6.63
CA GLN A 17 13.49 -10.35 7.18
C GLN A 17 14.98 -10.17 7.47
N ALA A 18 15.73 -9.48 6.60
CA ALA A 18 17.12 -9.11 6.88
C ALA A 18 17.24 -8.25 8.14
N VAL A 19 16.32 -7.30 8.35
CA VAL A 19 16.26 -6.50 9.58
C VAL A 19 15.96 -7.36 10.80
N LEU A 20 15.03 -8.32 10.69
CA LEU A 20 14.74 -9.29 11.75
C LEU A 20 16.02 -10.06 12.15
N CYS A 21 16.74 -10.61 11.18
CA CYS A 21 18.00 -11.31 11.44
C CYS A 21 19.03 -10.42 12.14
N LEU A 22 19.21 -9.16 11.69
CA LEU A 22 20.13 -8.21 12.33
C LEU A 22 19.74 -7.88 13.78
N MET A 23 18.43 -7.78 14.06
CA MET A 23 17.95 -7.57 15.43
C MET A 23 18.24 -8.80 16.30
N VAL A 24 17.99 -10.01 15.79
CA VAL A 24 18.30 -11.26 16.50
C VAL A 24 19.80 -11.41 16.76
N GLU A 25 20.67 -11.21 15.77
CA GLU A 25 22.12 -11.24 15.97
C GLU A 25 22.57 -10.25 17.06
N ARG A 26 21.90 -9.09 17.14
CA ARG A 26 22.20 -8.08 18.14
C ARG A 26 21.74 -8.50 19.54
N ILE A 27 20.61 -9.21 19.66
CA ILE A 27 20.17 -9.83 20.92
C ILE A 27 21.17 -10.91 21.34
N GLU A 28 21.56 -11.82 20.44
CA GLU A 28 22.48 -12.92 20.76
C GLU A 28 23.86 -12.42 21.22
N ARG A 29 24.39 -11.36 20.57
CA ARG A 29 25.71 -10.84 20.91
C ARG A 29 25.75 -9.99 22.18
N LYS A 30 24.67 -9.27 22.50
CA LYS A 30 24.69 -8.20 23.51
C LYS A 30 23.56 -8.29 24.53
N GLY A 31 22.70 -9.29 24.43
CA GLY A 31 21.46 -9.40 25.21
C GLY A 31 20.53 -8.20 25.03
N LEU A 32 19.65 -8.00 26.01
CA LEU A 32 18.71 -6.88 26.03
C LEU A 32 19.40 -5.52 26.30
N ALA A 33 20.66 -5.50 26.75
CA ALA A 33 21.42 -4.26 26.91
C ALA A 33 21.54 -3.47 25.61
N ALA A 34 21.59 -4.17 24.46
CA ALA A 34 21.58 -3.52 23.16
C ALA A 34 20.26 -2.81 22.78
N PHE A 35 19.20 -3.04 23.56
CA PHE A 35 17.85 -2.51 23.38
C PHE A 35 17.36 -1.75 24.63
N GLY A 36 18.29 -1.19 25.41
CA GLY A 36 17.96 -0.42 26.61
C GLY A 36 17.39 -1.27 27.75
N ASN A 37 17.81 -2.54 27.84
CA ASN A 37 17.31 -3.54 28.79
C ASN A 37 15.80 -3.79 28.69
N ARG A 38 15.22 -3.54 27.52
CA ARG A 38 13.81 -3.80 27.23
C ARG A 38 13.70 -4.66 25.98
N ALA A 39 12.84 -5.69 26.03
CA ALA A 39 12.59 -6.55 24.88
C ALA A 39 12.09 -5.71 23.69
N PRO A 40 12.69 -5.84 22.48
CA PRO A 40 12.13 -5.23 21.29
C PRO A 40 10.77 -5.84 20.96
N ARG A 41 9.88 -5.05 20.35
CA ARG A 41 8.58 -5.50 19.86
C ARG A 41 8.63 -5.64 18.34
N PHE A 42 8.03 -6.67 17.78
CA PHE A 42 7.95 -6.84 16.33
C PHE A 42 6.51 -6.65 15.89
N LEU A 43 6.30 -5.82 14.87
CA LEU A 43 4.97 -5.50 14.35
C LEU A 43 4.90 -5.89 12.88
N CYS A 44 3.83 -6.58 12.51
CA CYS A 44 3.39 -6.75 11.14
C CYS A 44 2.05 -6.02 10.95
N ALA A 45 1.91 -5.26 9.87
CA ALA A 45 0.66 -4.59 9.56
C ALA A 45 -0.09 -5.36 8.46
N ASP A 46 -1.20 -6.00 8.84
CA ASP A 46 -2.10 -6.65 7.90
C ASP A 46 -3.19 -5.68 7.44
N ASN A 47 -3.25 -5.43 6.14
CA ASN A 47 -4.27 -4.56 5.55
C ASN A 47 -5.48 -5.34 5.02
N GLY A 48 -5.57 -6.66 5.21
CA GLY A 48 -6.64 -7.52 4.66
C GLY A 48 -6.53 -7.77 3.15
N HIS A 49 -5.48 -7.26 2.51
CA HIS A 49 -5.13 -7.49 1.12
C HIS A 49 -3.71 -8.02 0.96
N GLU A 50 -3.09 -8.52 2.03
CA GLU A 50 -1.84 -9.29 1.94
C GLU A 50 -2.09 -10.61 1.20
N ASN A 51 -1.10 -11.11 0.47
CA ASN A 51 -1.19 -12.43 -0.15
C ASN A 51 -1.15 -13.50 0.96
N PRO A 52 -2.00 -14.54 0.91
CA PRO A 52 -1.97 -15.63 1.90
C PRO A 52 -0.57 -16.23 2.11
N ILE A 53 0.21 -16.44 1.04
CA ILE A 53 1.59 -16.96 1.13
C ILE A 53 2.50 -16.00 1.92
N THR A 54 2.26 -14.70 1.86
CA THR A 54 3.01 -13.74 2.68
C THR A 54 2.61 -13.82 4.15
N LEU A 55 1.34 -14.04 4.45
CA LEU A 55 0.87 -14.24 5.83
C LEU A 55 1.43 -15.55 6.42
N ASP A 56 1.42 -16.63 5.66
CA ASP A 56 2.05 -17.90 6.06
C ASP A 56 3.56 -17.73 6.29
N HIS A 57 4.22 -16.95 5.43
CA HIS A 57 5.63 -16.62 5.62
C HIS A 57 5.89 -15.80 6.88
N ILE A 58 5.01 -14.86 7.22
CA ILE A 58 5.10 -14.10 8.47
C ILE A 58 4.92 -15.02 9.69
N ALA A 59 3.97 -15.96 9.64
CA ALA A 59 3.79 -16.96 10.70
C ALA A 59 5.04 -17.84 10.87
N TYR A 60 5.64 -18.29 9.76
CA TYR A 60 6.92 -19.01 9.78
C TYR A 60 8.05 -18.19 10.45
N LEU A 61 8.15 -16.90 10.16
CA LEU A 61 9.13 -16.02 10.80
C LEU A 61 8.84 -15.79 12.29
N ASP A 62 7.56 -15.74 12.68
CA ASP A 62 7.14 -15.63 14.08
C ASP A 62 7.54 -16.88 14.87
N ASP A 63 7.27 -18.06 14.36
CA ASP A 63 7.68 -19.33 14.98
C ASP A 63 9.19 -19.41 15.15
N TRP A 64 9.95 -19.05 14.11
CA TRP A 64 11.41 -18.99 14.18
C TRP A 64 11.89 -18.01 15.26
N LEU A 65 11.29 -16.81 15.33
CA LEU A 65 11.65 -15.79 16.31
C LEU A 65 11.36 -16.27 17.75
N ARG A 66 10.21 -16.92 17.96
CA ARG A 66 9.82 -17.51 19.26
C ARG A 66 10.80 -18.58 19.69
N GLN A 67 11.15 -19.50 18.80
CA GLN A 67 12.11 -20.57 19.10
C GLN A 67 13.52 -20.03 19.37
N ARG A 68 13.93 -18.98 18.65
CA ARG A 68 15.30 -18.47 18.71
C ARG A 68 15.57 -17.58 19.92
N VAL A 69 14.66 -16.67 20.25
CA VAL A 69 14.87 -15.65 21.31
C VAL A 69 13.65 -15.44 22.22
N GLY A 70 12.60 -16.26 22.10
CA GLY A 70 11.41 -16.16 22.96
C GLY A 70 10.54 -14.92 22.71
N LEU A 71 10.67 -14.27 21.55
CA LEU A 71 9.89 -13.09 21.17
C LEU A 71 8.91 -13.43 20.05
N SER A 72 7.90 -12.58 19.85
CA SER A 72 6.88 -12.78 18.82
C SER A 72 6.63 -11.53 17.97
N ILE A 73 6.04 -11.76 16.81
CA ILE A 73 5.53 -10.77 15.87
C ILE A 73 4.04 -10.55 16.17
N GLU A 74 3.71 -9.33 16.56
CA GLU A 74 2.34 -8.88 16.74
C GLU A 74 1.77 -8.42 15.39
N ILE A 75 0.67 -9.02 14.96
CA ILE A 75 -0.11 -8.54 13.81
C ILE A 75 -0.99 -7.39 14.29
N CYS A 76 -0.98 -6.27 13.56
CA CYS A 76 -1.84 -5.13 13.78
C CYS A 76 -2.63 -4.81 12.51
N SER A 77 -3.85 -4.31 12.69
CA SER A 77 -4.80 -4.03 11.62
C SER A 77 -5.46 -2.67 11.82
N ALA A 78 -5.98 -2.08 10.73
CA ALA A 78 -6.83 -0.89 10.83
C ALA A 78 -8.09 -1.14 11.66
N ASN A 79 -8.57 -2.39 11.69
CA ASN A 79 -9.71 -2.80 12.50
C ASN A 79 -9.44 -2.66 14.00
N ASP A 80 -8.17 -2.65 14.42
CA ASP A 80 -7.80 -2.46 15.84
C ASP A 80 -7.84 -0.98 16.26
N VAL A 81 -8.08 -0.06 15.32
CA VAL A 81 -8.03 1.39 15.55
C VAL A 81 -9.45 1.93 15.59
N PRO A 82 -9.95 2.35 16.76
CA PRO A 82 -11.30 2.87 16.89
C PRO A 82 -11.55 4.06 15.95
N GLY A 83 -12.68 4.02 15.26
CA GLY A 83 -13.11 5.03 14.31
C GLY A 83 -12.43 4.97 12.94
N LEU A 84 -11.59 3.98 12.64
CA LEU A 84 -10.88 3.92 11.34
C LEU A 84 -11.66 3.15 10.26
N THR A 85 -11.96 1.87 10.52
CA THR A 85 -12.71 0.98 9.60
C THR A 85 -13.98 0.40 10.23
N ASP A 86 -14.35 0.86 11.44
CA ASP A 86 -15.50 0.35 12.19
C ASP A 86 -16.84 0.98 11.76
N GLU A 87 -17.91 0.57 12.44
CA GLU A 87 -19.26 1.06 12.17
C GLU A 87 -19.38 2.57 12.41
N ALA A 88 -18.60 3.13 13.35
CA ALA A 88 -18.57 4.57 13.55
C ALA A 88 -17.98 5.30 12.33
N ALA A 89 -16.94 4.76 11.69
CA ALA A 89 -16.41 5.30 10.44
C ALA A 89 -17.45 5.26 9.30
N SER A 90 -18.10 4.11 9.15
CA SER A 90 -19.17 3.92 8.15
C SER A 90 -20.36 4.84 8.38
N ALA A 91 -20.84 4.95 9.63
CA ALA A 91 -21.95 5.83 10.01
C ALA A 91 -21.65 7.31 9.72
N ARG A 92 -20.42 7.79 10.04
CA ARG A 92 -19.99 9.14 9.67
C ARG A 92 -20.04 9.36 8.16
N LYS A 93 -19.59 8.38 7.38
CA LYS A 93 -19.62 8.46 5.91
C LYS A 93 -21.05 8.48 5.35
N ARG A 94 -21.95 7.64 5.87
CA ARG A 94 -23.36 7.63 5.50
C ARG A 94 -24.05 8.95 5.83
N GLY A 95 -23.79 9.52 7.01
CA GLY A 95 -24.37 10.77 7.48
C GLY A 95 -24.07 11.98 6.59
N MET A 96 -22.92 12.01 5.93
CA MET A 96 -22.56 13.08 4.98
C MET A 96 -22.99 12.81 3.53
N LEU A 97 -23.28 11.55 3.17
CA LEU A 97 -23.35 11.13 1.77
C LEU A 97 -24.48 11.82 1.00
N ARG A 98 -25.69 11.84 1.58
CA ARG A 98 -26.88 12.43 0.94
C ARG A 98 -26.69 13.92 0.69
N GLU A 99 -26.19 14.65 1.67
CA GLU A 99 -25.92 16.09 1.52
C GLU A 99 -24.80 16.35 0.49
N GLU A 100 -23.71 15.60 0.54
CA GLU A 100 -22.57 15.85 -0.35
C GLU A 100 -22.83 15.46 -1.82
N TRP A 101 -23.67 14.45 -2.05
CA TRP A 101 -23.90 13.88 -3.38
C TRP A 101 -25.11 14.50 -4.09
N SER A 102 -26.10 15.03 -3.36
CA SER A 102 -27.22 15.79 -3.91
C SER A 102 -26.82 17.16 -4.47
N LYS A 103 -25.62 17.65 -4.14
CA LYS A 103 -25.12 18.94 -4.62
C LYS A 103 -24.35 18.80 -5.93
N GLU A 104 -24.60 19.74 -6.85
CA GLU A 104 -23.75 19.96 -8.01
C GLU A 104 -22.36 20.43 -7.55
N LYS A 105 -21.30 19.83 -8.08
CA LYS A 105 -19.92 20.22 -7.78
C LYS A 105 -19.31 20.94 -8.97
N ARG A 106 -18.88 22.19 -8.76
CA ARG A 106 -18.14 22.99 -9.76
C ARG A 106 -16.68 23.10 -9.37
N ARG A 107 -15.77 22.79 -10.30
CA ARG A 107 -14.32 22.90 -10.09
C ARG A 107 -13.64 23.53 -11.30
N THR A 108 -13.01 24.68 -11.09
CA THR A 108 -12.18 25.31 -12.12
C THR A 108 -10.85 24.58 -12.28
N ARG A 109 -10.52 24.16 -13.50
CA ARG A 109 -9.23 23.51 -13.81
C ARG A 109 -8.23 24.56 -14.29
N HIS A 110 -7.58 25.24 -13.33
CA HIS A 110 -6.56 26.24 -13.63
C HIS A 110 -5.36 25.66 -14.42
N LYS A 111 -5.00 26.30 -15.51
CA LYS A 111 -3.89 25.91 -16.41
C LYS A 111 -3.12 27.15 -16.91
N GLY A 112 -1.93 26.93 -17.48
CA GLY A 112 -1.16 27.95 -18.18
C GLY A 112 -0.95 29.23 -17.37
N ALA A 113 -1.23 30.39 -17.98
CA ALA A 113 -1.10 31.72 -17.39
C ALA A 113 -1.86 31.87 -16.05
N CYS A 114 -2.99 31.17 -15.88
CA CYS A 114 -3.74 31.20 -14.63
C CYS A 114 -2.94 30.59 -13.46
N ASN A 115 -2.10 29.58 -13.70
CA ASN A 115 -1.23 29.02 -12.64
C ASN A 115 -0.10 29.98 -12.26
N GLN A 116 0.40 30.78 -13.21
CA GLN A 116 1.41 31.81 -12.93
C GLN A 116 0.82 32.93 -12.07
N ARG A 117 -0.39 33.41 -12.41
CA ARG A 117 -1.13 34.37 -11.58
C ARG A 117 -1.43 33.81 -10.19
N ARG A 118 -1.78 32.51 -10.08
CA ARG A 118 -1.92 31.84 -8.79
C ARG A 118 -0.63 31.85 -7.97
N ALA A 119 0.52 31.67 -8.61
CA ALA A 119 1.81 31.71 -7.92
C ALA A 119 2.13 33.14 -7.45
N ALA A 120 1.89 34.15 -8.29
CA ALA A 120 2.04 35.55 -7.93
C ALA A 120 1.09 35.96 -6.78
N TRP A 121 -0.15 35.46 -6.77
CA TRP A 121 -1.06 35.62 -5.62
C TRP A 121 -0.49 35.02 -4.34
N ARG A 122 0.04 33.79 -4.41
CA ARG A 122 0.69 33.14 -3.25
C ARG A 122 1.94 33.87 -2.77
N ALA A 123 2.62 34.58 -3.67
CA ALA A 123 3.76 35.42 -3.36
C ALA A 123 3.37 36.84 -2.88
N GLY A 124 2.07 37.15 -2.79
CA GLY A 124 1.58 38.46 -2.38
C GLY A 124 1.69 39.56 -3.44
N LEU A 125 2.01 39.21 -4.69
CA LEU A 125 2.21 40.16 -5.79
C LEU A 125 0.90 40.60 -6.47
N LEU A 126 -0.20 39.91 -6.20
CA LEU A 126 -1.54 40.25 -6.65
C LEU A 126 -2.59 39.68 -5.70
N THR A 127 -3.79 40.26 -5.71
CA THR A 127 -4.91 39.82 -4.89
C THR A 127 -5.63 38.62 -5.50
N ARG A 128 -6.35 37.88 -4.65
CA ARG A 128 -7.19 36.76 -5.12
C ARG A 128 -8.24 37.23 -6.14
N ALA A 129 -8.78 38.43 -5.96
CA ALA A 129 -9.78 39.01 -6.86
C ALA A 129 -9.18 39.26 -8.25
N GLU A 130 -7.99 39.86 -8.34
CA GLU A 130 -7.30 40.11 -9.61
C GLU A 130 -6.93 38.81 -10.34
N TRP A 131 -6.50 37.78 -9.59
CA TRP A 131 -6.25 36.46 -10.17
C TRP A 131 -7.51 35.87 -10.80
N LEU A 132 -8.62 35.88 -10.06
CA LEU A 132 -9.89 35.29 -10.49
C LEU A 132 -10.54 36.09 -11.62
N ALA A 133 -10.42 37.42 -11.60
CA ALA A 133 -10.90 38.29 -12.67
C ALA A 133 -10.25 37.97 -14.02
N GLY A 134 -8.96 37.61 -14.01
CA GLY A 134 -8.28 37.15 -15.23
C GLY A 134 -8.50 35.67 -15.58
N CYS A 135 -9.22 34.90 -14.76
CA CYS A 135 -9.30 33.45 -14.92
C CYS A 135 -10.36 33.03 -15.96
N ASP A 136 -9.89 32.56 -17.11
CA ASP A 136 -10.67 32.00 -18.23
C ASP A 136 -10.69 30.46 -18.24
N CYS A 137 -10.20 29.83 -17.18
CA CYS A 137 -10.02 28.38 -17.15
C CYS A 137 -11.37 27.63 -17.13
N PRO A 138 -11.43 26.44 -17.78
CA PRO A 138 -12.67 25.69 -17.88
C PRO A 138 -13.17 25.25 -16.50
N VAL A 139 -14.48 25.44 -16.29
CA VAL A 139 -15.18 24.96 -15.10
C VAL A 139 -15.70 23.57 -15.38
N LEU A 140 -15.20 22.58 -14.64
CA LEU A 140 -15.74 21.24 -14.65
C LEU A 140 -16.96 21.21 -13.74
N VAL A 141 -18.12 20.93 -14.34
CA VAL A 141 -19.39 20.75 -13.62
C VAL A 141 -19.65 19.26 -13.49
N SER A 142 -19.97 18.83 -12.28
CA SER A 142 -20.36 17.46 -11.98
C SER A 142 -21.77 17.49 -11.38
N PRO A 143 -22.78 16.92 -12.05
CA PRO A 143 -24.16 16.99 -11.61
C PRO A 143 -24.35 16.31 -10.24
N PRO A 144 -25.48 16.59 -9.57
CA PRO A 144 -25.98 15.78 -8.46
C PRO A 144 -26.07 14.30 -8.81
N VAL A 145 -25.91 13.44 -7.81
CA VAL A 145 -26.17 12.01 -7.94
C VAL A 145 -27.66 11.76 -7.67
N PRO A 146 -28.37 10.97 -8.51
CA PRO A 146 -29.75 10.57 -8.25
C PRO A 146 -29.91 9.83 -6.91
N ASP A 147 -31.03 10.11 -6.20
CA ASP A 147 -31.32 9.53 -4.88
C ASP A 147 -31.22 8.00 -4.82
N PRO A 148 -31.72 7.22 -5.81
CA PRO A 148 -31.59 5.76 -5.77
C PRO A 148 -30.13 5.27 -5.73
N LEU A 149 -29.20 6.02 -6.34
CA LEU A 149 -27.77 5.68 -6.30
C LEU A 149 -27.14 6.08 -4.96
N ILE A 150 -27.60 7.17 -4.35
CA ILE A 150 -27.20 7.58 -2.99
C ILE A 150 -27.66 6.51 -1.99
N ASP A 151 -28.93 6.11 -2.04
CA ASP A 151 -29.53 5.13 -1.13
C ASP A 151 -28.80 3.79 -1.20
N ARG A 152 -28.49 3.34 -2.43
CA ARG A 152 -27.68 2.13 -2.66
C ARG A 152 -26.28 2.25 -2.06
N ALA A 153 -25.63 3.39 -2.22
CA ALA A 153 -24.30 3.61 -1.66
C ALA A 153 -24.34 3.62 -0.12
N ILE A 154 -25.35 4.25 0.48
CA ILE A 154 -25.59 4.25 1.93
C ILE A 154 -25.79 2.83 2.44
N ALA A 155 -26.62 2.02 1.78
CA ALA A 155 -26.92 0.64 2.18
C ALA A 155 -25.71 -0.31 2.09
N LEU A 156 -24.70 0.01 1.28
CA LEU A 156 -23.48 -0.80 1.14
C LEU A 156 -22.35 -0.37 2.07
N LEU A 157 -22.40 0.85 2.62
CA LEU A 157 -21.35 1.39 3.48
C LEU A 157 -21.47 0.84 4.91
N HIS A 158 -21.02 -0.39 5.10
CA HIS A 158 -20.87 -1.06 6.39
C HIS A 158 -19.49 -1.74 6.45
N PRO A 159 -18.91 -1.93 7.65
CA PRO A 159 -17.65 -2.63 7.81
C PRO A 159 -17.72 -4.06 7.28
N THR A 160 -16.83 -4.40 6.36
CA THR A 160 -16.66 -5.75 5.82
C THR A 160 -15.71 -6.59 6.67
N GLY A 161 -14.93 -5.94 7.54
CA GLY A 161 -13.86 -6.57 8.31
C GLY A 161 -12.55 -6.68 7.52
N ILE A 162 -12.52 -6.24 6.27
CA ILE A 162 -11.33 -6.21 5.42
C ILE A 162 -10.83 -4.76 5.32
N PRO A 163 -9.76 -4.38 6.06
CA PRO A 163 -9.32 -2.99 6.15
C PRO A 163 -9.13 -2.29 4.81
N PHE A 164 -8.49 -2.96 3.85
CA PHE A 164 -8.22 -2.38 2.53
C PHE A 164 -9.52 -2.05 1.78
N LEU A 165 -10.50 -2.96 1.81
CA LEU A 165 -11.79 -2.78 1.16
C LEU A 165 -12.59 -1.69 1.87
N ASP A 166 -12.68 -1.74 3.19
CA ASP A 166 -13.40 -0.75 4.00
C ASP A 166 -12.86 0.65 3.74
N MET A 167 -11.53 0.82 3.73
CA MET A 167 -10.91 2.08 3.38
C MET A 167 -11.21 2.51 1.93
N ALA A 168 -11.16 1.59 0.95
CA ALA A 168 -11.50 1.92 -0.43
C ALA A 168 -12.97 2.37 -0.59
N MET A 169 -13.88 1.75 0.16
CA MET A 169 -15.30 2.12 0.20
C MET A 169 -15.50 3.50 0.85
N LEU A 170 -14.85 3.78 1.99
CA LEU A 170 -14.91 5.08 2.66
C LEU A 170 -14.34 6.23 1.79
N HIS A 171 -13.26 5.97 1.05
CA HIS A 171 -12.68 6.91 0.09
C HIS A 171 -13.48 6.99 -1.22
N GLY A 172 -14.32 6.01 -1.53
CA GLY A 172 -15.10 5.90 -2.78
C GLY A 172 -14.21 5.72 -4.03
N ARG A 173 -13.01 5.16 -3.85
CA ARG A 173 -12.01 4.88 -4.89
C ARG A 173 -10.91 3.99 -4.32
N PHE A 174 -10.12 3.37 -5.17
CA PHE A 174 -8.88 2.68 -4.80
C PHE A 174 -7.69 3.64 -4.58
N PRO A 175 -6.60 3.17 -3.94
CA PRO A 175 -5.43 4.00 -3.69
C PRO A 175 -4.67 4.26 -4.99
N GLY A 176 -4.01 5.41 -5.07
CA GLY A 176 -3.24 5.82 -6.24
C GLY A 176 -1.76 5.94 -5.92
N THR A 177 -0.93 6.06 -6.96
CA THR A 177 0.53 6.19 -6.80
C THR A 177 0.95 7.39 -5.94
N LYS A 178 0.17 8.47 -5.97
CA LYS A 178 0.37 9.70 -5.16
C LYS A 178 -0.38 9.71 -3.84
N THR A 179 -1.46 8.96 -3.70
CA THR A 179 -2.31 8.95 -2.50
C THR A 179 -2.51 7.51 -2.07
N ARG A 180 -1.58 7.05 -1.23
CA ARG A 180 -1.41 5.65 -0.81
C ARG A 180 -1.97 5.43 0.59
N TYR A 181 -3.28 5.65 0.74
CA TYR A 181 -3.94 5.39 2.01
C TYR A 181 -3.86 3.90 2.43
N CYS A 182 -3.64 2.97 1.49
CA CYS A 182 -3.30 1.56 1.79
C CYS A 182 -1.93 1.36 2.47
N THR A 183 -1.13 2.42 2.60
CA THR A 183 0.09 2.44 3.40
C THR A 183 -0.15 3.34 4.60
N ASP A 184 -0.63 4.56 4.38
CA ASP A 184 -0.79 5.56 5.43
C ASP A 184 -1.81 5.09 6.48
N GLU A 185 -3.00 4.67 6.04
CA GLU A 185 -4.15 4.41 6.90
C GLU A 185 -4.23 2.93 7.31
N THR A 186 -3.89 1.99 6.43
CA THR A 186 -4.00 0.56 6.77
C THR A 186 -2.70 -0.07 7.27
N LYS A 187 -1.56 0.64 7.26
CA LYS A 187 -0.29 0.12 7.80
C LYS A 187 0.33 1.04 8.84
N LEU A 188 0.56 2.31 8.50
CA LEU A 188 1.25 3.24 9.40
C LEU A 188 0.38 3.62 10.60
N ILE A 189 -0.91 3.93 10.41
CA ILE A 189 -1.81 4.26 11.53
C ILE A 189 -1.91 3.10 12.56
N PRO A 190 -2.16 1.83 12.19
CA PRO A 190 -2.19 0.71 13.13
C PRO A 190 -0.88 0.52 13.90
N MET A 191 0.25 0.56 13.19
CA MET A 191 1.56 0.47 13.85
C MET A 191 1.80 1.65 14.80
N MET A 192 1.38 2.85 14.42
CA MET A 192 1.49 4.03 15.28
C MET A 192 0.53 3.95 16.46
N HIS A 193 -0.64 3.34 16.33
CA HIS A 193 -1.57 3.13 17.44
C HIS A 193 -0.91 2.32 18.58
N ARG A 194 -0.03 1.36 18.26
CA ARG A 194 0.76 0.61 19.27
C ARG A 194 1.90 1.41 19.90
N LYS A 195 2.44 2.40 19.18
CA LYS A 195 3.60 3.20 19.59
C LYS A 195 3.22 4.48 20.30
N ARG A 196 2.04 5.03 19.96
CA ARG A 196 1.59 6.35 20.40
C ARG A 196 1.48 6.47 21.92
N PRO A 197 0.95 5.49 22.66
CA PRO A 197 0.93 5.56 24.13
C PRO A 197 2.32 5.74 24.76
N LEU A 198 3.36 5.11 24.18
CA LEU A 198 4.75 5.26 24.65
C LEU A 198 5.27 6.67 24.36
N LEU A 199 5.06 7.15 23.14
CA LEU A 199 5.49 8.48 22.74
C LEU A 199 4.82 9.56 23.58
N ASP A 200 3.51 9.45 23.85
CA ASP A 200 2.78 10.42 24.66
C ASP A 200 3.22 10.37 26.14
N ALA A 201 3.60 9.19 26.65
CA ALA A 201 4.21 9.03 27.97
C ALA A 201 5.69 9.48 28.05
N GLY A 202 6.23 10.10 27.01
CA GLY A 202 7.62 10.60 27.00
C GLY A 202 8.68 9.54 26.70
N VAL A 203 8.28 8.29 26.40
CA VAL A 203 9.20 7.17 26.12
C VAL A 203 9.66 7.24 24.66
N PRO A 204 10.98 7.38 24.38
CA PRO A 204 11.49 7.35 23.02
C PRO A 204 11.30 5.99 22.34
N VAL A 205 11.12 6.03 21.02
CA VAL A 205 10.92 4.86 20.16
C VAL A 205 11.96 4.82 19.05
N ILE A 206 12.52 3.64 18.79
CA ILE A 206 13.39 3.36 17.64
C ILE A 206 12.73 2.33 16.73
N ASP A 207 12.34 2.75 15.53
CA ASP A 207 11.75 1.93 14.48
C ASP A 207 12.85 1.40 13.55
N TRP A 208 13.06 0.09 13.56
CA TRP A 208 13.94 -0.61 12.61
C TRP A 208 13.16 -0.89 11.32
N ILE A 209 13.66 -0.37 10.20
CA ILE A 209 12.95 -0.38 8.91
C ILE A 209 13.85 -0.95 7.81
N GLY A 210 13.32 -1.92 7.06
CA GLY A 210 13.97 -2.51 5.89
C GLY A 210 13.81 -1.66 4.63
N GLU A 211 14.32 -0.42 4.65
CA GLU A 211 14.41 0.43 3.44
C GLU A 211 15.86 0.45 2.94
N ARG A 212 16.07 0.16 1.65
CA ARG A 212 17.36 0.21 0.97
C ARG A 212 17.42 1.36 -0.03
N ALA A 213 18.61 1.92 -0.23
CA ALA A 213 18.81 3.07 -1.10
C ALA A 213 18.57 2.75 -2.58
N ASP A 214 18.93 1.55 -3.01
CA ASP A 214 18.89 1.07 -4.41
C ASP A 214 17.46 0.78 -4.92
N GLU A 215 16.47 0.64 -4.04
CA GLU A 215 15.08 0.34 -4.41
C GLU A 215 14.40 1.47 -5.21
N SER A 216 14.80 2.73 -4.98
CA SER A 216 14.31 3.87 -5.77
C SER A 216 15.11 5.15 -5.54
N PRO A 217 15.12 6.09 -6.51
CA PRO A 217 15.75 7.41 -6.33
C PRO A 217 15.21 8.21 -5.12
N ALA A 218 13.95 7.99 -4.74
CA ALA A 218 13.35 8.63 -3.58
C ALA A 218 13.88 8.05 -2.26
N ARG A 219 14.15 6.73 -2.20
CA ARG A 219 14.74 6.08 -1.02
C ARG A 219 16.22 6.43 -0.88
N ALA A 220 16.98 6.51 -1.98
CA ALA A 220 18.38 6.93 -1.98
C ALA A 220 18.63 8.31 -1.33
N LYS A 221 17.65 9.22 -1.38
CA LYS A 221 17.73 10.56 -0.79
C LYS A 221 17.44 10.59 0.72
N LYS A 222 16.94 9.51 1.31
CA LYS A 222 16.61 9.45 2.74
C LYS A 222 17.88 9.22 3.57
N PRO A 223 18.00 9.78 4.78
CA PRO A 223 19.10 9.45 5.67
C PRO A 223 18.92 8.06 6.31
N PRO A 224 20.01 7.33 6.62
CA PRO A 224 19.94 6.06 7.35
C PRO A 224 19.26 6.18 8.72
N ILE A 225 19.38 7.33 9.36
CA ILE A 225 18.72 7.67 10.62
C ILE A 225 17.92 8.94 10.42
N GLN A 226 16.63 8.89 10.74
CA GLN A 226 15.75 10.06 10.76
C GLN A 226 15.11 10.17 12.13
N SER A 227 14.97 11.37 12.67
CA SER A 227 14.37 11.57 13.99
C SER A 227 13.30 12.65 13.97
N LYS A 228 12.22 12.41 14.70
CA LYS A 228 11.10 13.33 14.92
C LYS A 228 10.90 13.49 16.44
N ARG A 229 10.81 14.73 16.91
CA ARG A 229 10.49 15.06 18.31
C ARG A 229 8.98 15.22 18.47
N TYR A 230 8.45 14.72 19.59
CA TYR A 230 7.04 14.84 19.98
C TYR A 230 6.88 15.89 21.10
N PRO A 231 5.67 16.47 21.28
CA PRO A 231 5.42 17.46 22.32
C PRO A 231 5.73 16.98 23.75
N SER A 232 5.56 15.69 24.00
CA SER A 232 5.94 15.02 25.27
C SER A 232 7.45 15.00 25.55
N GLY A 233 8.28 15.51 24.64
CA GLY A 233 9.75 15.44 24.71
C GLY A 233 10.33 14.14 24.13
N ALA A 234 9.50 13.10 23.93
CA ALA A 234 9.92 11.84 23.31
C ALA A 234 10.44 12.03 21.89
N ARG A 235 11.32 11.12 21.46
CA ARG A 235 11.80 11.06 20.07
C ARG A 235 11.36 9.75 19.42
N GLN A 236 10.84 9.85 18.22
CA GLN A 236 10.72 8.73 17.30
C GLN A 236 11.92 8.74 16.37
N VAL A 237 12.66 7.64 16.30
CA VAL A 237 13.82 7.48 15.43
C VAL A 237 13.52 6.38 14.43
N LEU A 238 13.57 6.69 13.14
CA LEU A 238 13.53 5.73 12.05
C LEU A 238 14.97 5.32 11.72
N TYR A 239 15.30 4.06 11.92
CA TYR A 239 16.62 3.48 11.69
C TYR A 239 16.58 2.46 10.55
N ARG A 240 17.43 2.67 9.54
CA ARG A 240 17.54 1.86 8.32
C ARG A 240 18.87 1.11 8.31
N PRO A 241 19.00 -0.02 9.02
CA PRO A 241 20.28 -0.72 9.18
C PRO A 241 20.84 -1.28 7.87
N ILE A 242 19.95 -1.65 6.93
CA ILE A 242 20.30 -2.23 5.64
C ILE A 242 20.32 -1.19 4.51
N PHE A 243 20.38 0.11 4.84
CA PHE A 243 20.21 1.19 3.85
C PHE A 243 21.15 1.07 2.64
N ARG A 244 22.36 0.57 2.85
CA ARG A 244 23.41 0.43 1.81
C ARG A 244 23.52 -0.98 1.24
N TRP A 245 22.64 -1.90 1.60
CA TRP A 245 22.69 -3.29 1.16
C TRP A 245 22.09 -3.46 -0.24
N SER A 246 22.63 -4.42 -0.98
CA SER A 246 22.00 -4.96 -2.19
C SER A 246 20.85 -5.92 -1.85
N ALA A 247 20.07 -6.32 -2.86
CA ALA A 247 19.03 -7.32 -2.68
C ALA A 247 19.66 -8.69 -2.33
N ALA A 248 20.82 -9.00 -2.92
CA ALA A 248 21.57 -10.22 -2.64
C ALA A 248 22.02 -10.27 -1.18
N ASP A 249 22.50 -9.16 -0.60
CA ASP A 249 22.87 -9.11 0.82
C ASP A 249 21.69 -9.41 1.75
N ALA A 250 20.49 -8.92 1.38
CA ALA A 250 19.26 -9.18 2.15
C ALA A 250 18.85 -10.66 2.08
N PHE A 251 19.07 -11.33 0.95
CA PHE A 251 18.86 -12.77 0.83
C PHE A 251 19.94 -13.55 1.60
N ALA A 252 21.21 -13.22 1.41
CA ALA A 252 22.35 -13.90 2.02
C ALA A 252 22.32 -13.94 3.56
N ILE A 253 21.85 -12.87 4.22
CA ILE A 253 21.70 -12.94 5.68
C ILE A 253 20.63 -13.94 6.11
N SER A 254 19.52 -14.08 5.37
CA SER A 254 18.49 -15.03 5.81
C SER A 254 18.96 -16.46 5.61
N GLU A 255 19.67 -16.73 4.52
CA GLU A 255 20.32 -18.02 4.27
C GLU A 255 21.32 -18.39 5.37
N ARG A 256 22.15 -17.43 5.82
CA ARG A 256 23.06 -17.62 6.98
C ARG A 256 22.33 -18.02 8.26
N HIS A 257 21.07 -17.61 8.42
CA HIS A 257 20.20 -17.96 9.55
C HIS A 257 19.37 -19.23 9.30
N GLY A 258 19.56 -19.92 8.18
CA GLY A 258 18.77 -21.09 7.78
C GLY A 258 17.30 -20.78 7.48
N LEU A 259 16.99 -19.50 7.19
CA LEU A 259 15.63 -19.05 6.93
C LEU A 259 15.32 -19.08 5.44
N ARG A 260 14.16 -19.65 5.10
CA ARG A 260 13.60 -19.55 3.76
C ARG A 260 13.16 -18.12 3.46
N HIS A 261 13.12 -17.76 2.18
CA HIS A 261 12.54 -16.50 1.74
C HIS A 261 11.05 -16.66 1.42
N ASN A 262 10.34 -15.54 1.30
CA ASN A 262 8.95 -15.54 0.90
C ASN A 262 8.78 -16.25 -0.46
N PRO A 263 7.97 -17.32 -0.54
CA PRO A 263 7.83 -18.11 -1.77
C PRO A 263 7.37 -17.33 -2.99
N LEU A 264 6.71 -16.17 -2.82
CA LEU A 264 6.32 -15.34 -3.96
C LEU A 264 7.53 -14.88 -4.81
N TYR A 265 8.73 -14.81 -4.24
CA TYR A 265 9.96 -14.48 -4.99
C TYR A 265 10.38 -15.56 -5.99
N THR A 266 9.89 -16.79 -5.85
CA THR A 266 10.08 -17.90 -6.80
C THR A 266 8.85 -18.14 -7.68
N MET A 267 7.86 -17.24 -7.60
CA MET A 267 6.61 -17.29 -8.36
C MET A 267 6.46 -16.15 -9.38
N GLY A 268 7.54 -15.44 -9.70
CA GLY A 268 7.58 -14.35 -10.68
C GLY A 268 7.38 -12.96 -10.09
N MET A 269 7.36 -12.81 -8.76
CA MET A 269 7.13 -11.55 -8.07
C MET A 269 8.43 -10.90 -7.60
N SER A 270 8.68 -9.66 -7.99
CA SER A 270 9.84 -8.88 -7.51
C SER A 270 9.56 -8.20 -6.17
N ARG A 271 8.28 -8.01 -5.84
CA ARG A 271 7.81 -7.41 -4.59
C ARG A 271 6.68 -8.24 -4.01
N VAL A 272 6.76 -8.44 -2.70
CA VAL A 272 5.85 -9.29 -1.93
C VAL A 272 5.16 -8.47 -0.84
N GLY A 273 4.09 -9.00 -0.26
CA GLY A 273 3.14 -8.24 0.55
C GLY A 273 1.74 -8.42 -0.03
N CYS A 274 1.17 -7.35 -0.57
CA CYS A 274 -0.21 -7.35 -1.05
C CYS A 274 -0.43 -8.37 -2.17
N SER A 275 -1.59 -9.03 -2.17
CA SER A 275 -2.02 -10.00 -3.20
C SER A 275 -1.90 -9.39 -4.60
N THR A 276 -2.51 -8.21 -4.80
CA THR A 276 -2.26 -7.36 -5.98
C THR A 276 -1.95 -5.95 -5.54
N CYS A 277 -0.71 -5.52 -5.73
CA CYS A 277 -0.31 -4.16 -5.45
C CYS A 277 -0.75 -3.21 -6.57
N ILE A 278 -1.19 -1.99 -6.24
CA ILE A 278 -1.46 -0.92 -7.24
C ILE A 278 -0.24 -0.55 -8.11
N MET A 279 0.95 -0.96 -7.67
CA MET A 279 2.21 -0.73 -8.36
C MET A 279 2.68 -1.96 -9.14
N VAL A 280 1.90 -3.03 -9.24
CA VAL A 280 2.25 -4.30 -9.90
C VAL A 280 2.80 -4.04 -11.32
N ARG A 281 3.87 -4.76 -11.68
CA ARG A 281 4.44 -4.69 -13.04
C ARG A 281 3.61 -5.53 -14.01
N LYS A 282 3.71 -5.24 -15.31
CA LYS A 282 2.98 -5.97 -16.36
C LYS A 282 3.17 -7.50 -16.27
N ARG A 283 4.41 -7.96 -16.13
CA ARG A 283 4.74 -9.39 -16.00
C ARG A 283 4.19 -9.99 -14.70
N GLU A 284 4.37 -9.30 -13.58
CA GLU A 284 3.85 -9.72 -12.26
C GLU A 284 2.33 -9.89 -12.30
N LEU A 285 1.60 -8.96 -12.96
CA LEU A 285 0.14 -9.04 -13.07
C LEU A 285 -0.31 -10.29 -13.83
N ARG A 286 0.40 -10.65 -14.91
CA ARG A 286 0.13 -11.87 -15.68
C ARG A 286 0.38 -13.12 -14.83
N ALA A 287 1.58 -13.23 -14.27
CA ALA A 287 1.96 -14.37 -13.43
C ALA A 287 1.01 -14.52 -12.23
N TRP A 288 0.58 -13.40 -11.65
CA TRP A 288 -0.37 -13.40 -10.54
C TRP A 288 -1.74 -13.92 -10.98
N ALA A 289 -2.27 -13.46 -12.12
CA ALA A 289 -3.56 -13.93 -12.63
C ALA A 289 -3.56 -15.43 -12.96
N MET A 290 -2.43 -15.97 -13.40
CA MET A 290 -2.27 -17.41 -13.66
C MET A 290 -2.22 -18.23 -12.37
N ARG A 291 -1.50 -17.74 -11.35
CA ARG A 291 -1.29 -18.46 -10.08
C ARG A 291 -2.46 -18.32 -9.10
N PHE A 292 -3.17 -17.21 -9.14
CA PHE A 292 -4.17 -16.84 -8.13
C PHE A 292 -5.50 -16.39 -8.77
N PRO A 293 -6.18 -17.22 -9.57
CA PRO A 293 -7.43 -16.84 -10.24
C PRO A 293 -8.54 -16.42 -9.26
N ALA A 294 -8.66 -17.09 -8.11
CA ALA A 294 -9.62 -16.71 -7.07
C ALA A 294 -9.39 -15.29 -6.52
N GLU A 295 -8.13 -14.83 -6.50
CA GLU A 295 -7.79 -13.47 -6.08
C GLU A 295 -8.17 -12.43 -7.15
N VAL A 296 -8.16 -12.82 -8.43
CA VAL A 296 -8.71 -12.01 -9.53
C VAL A 296 -10.21 -11.79 -9.32
N ASP A 297 -10.94 -12.85 -9.01
CA ASP A 297 -12.39 -12.79 -8.74
C ASP A 297 -12.69 -11.88 -7.53
N ARG A 298 -11.89 -12.00 -6.47
CA ARG A 298 -11.98 -11.13 -5.29
C ARG A 298 -11.79 -9.66 -5.65
N VAL A 299 -10.75 -9.33 -6.43
CA VAL A 299 -10.51 -7.95 -6.88
C VAL A 299 -11.62 -7.45 -7.80
N ARG A 300 -12.15 -8.30 -8.69
CA ARG A 300 -13.29 -7.93 -9.56
C ARG A 300 -14.52 -7.55 -8.73
N GLU A 301 -14.82 -8.31 -7.69
CA GLU A 301 -15.92 -7.99 -6.78
C GLU A 301 -15.66 -6.70 -6.01
N TRP A 302 -14.42 -6.44 -5.57
CA TRP A 302 -14.07 -5.18 -4.93
C TRP A 302 -14.20 -3.99 -5.88
N GLU A 303 -13.79 -4.15 -7.15
CA GLU A 303 -14.00 -3.11 -8.17
C GLU A 303 -15.49 -2.79 -8.33
N ARG A 304 -16.36 -3.80 -8.30
CA ARG A 304 -17.81 -3.63 -8.30
C ARG A 304 -18.29 -2.87 -7.06
N LEU A 305 -17.97 -3.35 -5.86
CA LEU A 305 -18.41 -2.74 -4.59
C LEU A 305 -17.97 -1.28 -4.45
N VAL A 306 -16.69 -1.00 -4.71
CA VAL A 306 -16.14 0.36 -4.63
C VAL A 306 -16.77 1.27 -5.68
N SER A 307 -17.10 0.75 -6.87
CA SER A 307 -17.83 1.51 -7.89
C SER A 307 -19.22 1.93 -7.40
N LEU A 308 -19.92 1.06 -6.67
CA LEU A 308 -21.27 1.35 -6.17
C LEU A 308 -21.29 2.45 -5.10
N VAL A 309 -20.20 2.61 -4.36
CA VAL A 309 -20.02 3.68 -3.35
C VAL A 309 -19.14 4.84 -3.86
N SER A 310 -18.86 4.91 -5.16
CA SER A 310 -18.09 5.99 -5.76
C SER A 310 -18.98 7.05 -6.42
N ARG A 311 -18.88 8.29 -5.95
CA ARG A 311 -19.56 9.44 -6.59
C ARG A 311 -19.15 9.58 -8.05
N ARG A 312 -17.89 9.29 -8.36
CA ARG A 312 -17.37 9.39 -9.73
C ARG A 312 -18.05 8.37 -10.64
N SER A 313 -18.18 7.13 -10.18
CA SER A 313 -18.86 6.07 -10.92
C SER A 313 -20.34 6.37 -11.11
N ALA A 314 -21.00 6.87 -10.06
CA ALA A 314 -22.39 7.31 -10.14
C ALA A 314 -22.64 8.42 -11.18
N VAL A 315 -21.73 9.40 -11.29
CA VAL A 315 -21.91 10.54 -12.22
C VAL A 315 -21.39 10.25 -13.63
N ALA A 316 -20.24 9.60 -13.77
CA ALA A 316 -19.55 9.44 -15.04
C ALA A 316 -19.80 8.07 -15.69
N GLY A 317 -20.47 7.14 -15.00
CA GLY A 317 -20.66 5.77 -15.49
C GLY A 317 -19.37 4.96 -15.57
N THR A 318 -18.28 5.41 -14.93
CA THR A 318 -16.97 4.77 -15.02
C THR A 318 -16.72 3.86 -13.82
N PRO A 319 -16.25 2.62 -13.98
CA PRO A 319 -15.93 1.76 -12.84
C PRO A 319 -14.75 2.31 -12.04
N ALA A 320 -14.76 2.05 -10.73
CA ALA A 320 -13.57 2.13 -9.89
C ALA A 320 -12.66 0.95 -10.22
N SER A 321 -11.36 1.19 -10.25
CA SER A 321 -10.38 0.14 -10.50
C SER A 321 -9.25 0.18 -9.50
N LEU A 322 -8.79 -1.01 -9.08
CA LEU A 322 -7.63 -1.18 -8.21
C LEU A 322 -6.35 -0.65 -8.87
N LEU A 323 -6.21 -0.89 -10.18
CA LEU A 323 -5.03 -0.48 -10.92
C LEU A 323 -5.20 0.96 -11.45
N PRO A 324 -4.16 1.80 -11.37
CA PRO A 324 -4.23 3.15 -11.91
C PRO A 324 -4.42 3.13 -13.43
N ALA A 325 -5.36 3.93 -13.96
CA ALA A 325 -5.55 4.07 -15.41
C ALA A 325 -4.26 4.34 -16.22
N PRO A 326 -3.29 5.16 -15.76
CA PRO A 326 -2.03 5.36 -16.47
C PRO A 326 -1.14 4.12 -16.59
N THR A 327 -1.42 3.05 -15.84
CA THR A 327 -0.66 1.80 -15.88
C THR A 327 -0.98 0.97 -17.12
N VAL A 328 -2.19 1.14 -17.69
CA VAL A 328 -2.63 0.47 -18.91
C VAL A 328 -2.67 1.49 -20.07
N PRO A 329 -2.01 1.24 -21.22
CA PRO A 329 -2.11 2.07 -22.42
C PRO A 329 -3.55 2.17 -22.94
N GLY A 330 -3.89 3.29 -23.57
CA GLY A 330 -5.21 3.50 -24.18
C GLY A 330 -5.65 4.95 -24.11
N ASP A 331 -6.93 5.19 -24.42
CA ASP A 331 -7.56 6.51 -24.33
C ASP A 331 -7.58 7.01 -22.87
N PRO A 332 -6.95 8.16 -22.55
CA PRO A 332 -7.00 8.75 -21.22
C PRO A 332 -8.41 9.04 -20.68
N ALA A 333 -9.42 9.13 -21.56
CA ALA A 333 -10.83 9.27 -21.19
C ALA A 333 -11.50 7.94 -20.82
N ASP A 334 -10.92 6.80 -21.21
CA ASP A 334 -11.39 5.48 -20.80
C ASP A 334 -10.89 5.15 -19.39
N HIS A 335 -11.73 5.46 -18.42
CA HIS A 335 -11.45 5.21 -17.02
C HIS A 335 -11.64 3.75 -16.60
N GLY A 336 -12.31 2.95 -17.43
CA GLY A 336 -12.49 1.51 -17.20
C GLY A 336 -11.36 0.67 -17.76
N ARG A 337 -10.43 1.23 -18.52
CA ARG A 337 -9.32 0.47 -19.15
C ARG A 337 -8.39 -0.25 -18.18
N ALA A 338 -8.39 0.14 -16.90
CA ALA A 338 -7.54 -0.46 -15.89
C ALA A 338 -8.27 -1.45 -14.98
N THR A 339 -9.58 -1.70 -15.18
CA THR A 339 -10.28 -2.77 -14.46
C THR A 339 -9.50 -4.07 -14.56
N ILE A 340 -9.58 -4.90 -13.54
CA ILE A 340 -8.67 -6.02 -13.36
C ILE A 340 -8.64 -6.93 -14.59
N ASP A 341 -9.80 -7.22 -15.19
CA ASP A 341 -9.92 -8.05 -16.40
C ASP A 341 -9.25 -7.41 -17.62
N ARG A 342 -9.43 -6.10 -17.83
CA ARG A 342 -8.82 -5.38 -18.97
C ARG A 342 -7.32 -5.22 -18.77
N ALA A 343 -6.87 -5.02 -17.54
CA ALA A 343 -5.45 -4.95 -17.21
C ALA A 343 -4.76 -6.32 -17.37
N ILE A 344 -5.43 -7.42 -17.00
CA ILE A 344 -4.93 -8.78 -17.24
C ILE A 344 -4.87 -9.07 -18.74
N ALA A 345 -5.92 -8.75 -19.49
CA ALA A 345 -5.90 -8.89 -20.95
C ALA A 345 -4.73 -8.10 -21.58
N TRP A 346 -4.51 -6.87 -21.14
CA TRP A 346 -3.36 -6.07 -21.55
C TRP A 346 -2.02 -6.71 -21.15
N SER A 347 -1.94 -7.34 -19.97
CA SER A 347 -0.72 -7.98 -19.47
C SER A 347 -0.22 -9.13 -20.37
N ARG A 348 -1.11 -9.70 -21.20
CA ARG A 348 -0.85 -10.77 -22.17
C ARG A 348 -0.41 -10.29 -23.55
N THR A 349 -0.37 -8.98 -23.79
CA THR A 349 0.08 -8.44 -25.08
C THR A 349 1.59 -8.20 -25.09
N SER A 350 2.16 -8.01 -26.27
CA SER A 350 3.54 -7.53 -26.44
C SER A 350 3.69 -6.05 -26.06
N ARG A 351 4.91 -5.51 -26.21
CA ARG A 351 5.25 -4.11 -25.88
C ARG A 351 4.38 -3.15 -26.71
N GLY A 352 3.71 -2.21 -26.04
CA GLY A 352 2.80 -1.25 -26.68
C GLY A 352 1.32 -1.61 -26.63
N GLY A 353 0.95 -2.81 -26.16
CA GLY A 353 -0.46 -3.10 -25.82
C GLY A 353 -1.34 -3.57 -26.98
N ARG A 354 -0.79 -3.77 -28.19
CA ARG A 354 -1.57 -3.94 -29.43
C ARG A 354 -1.59 -5.34 -30.01
N ASN A 355 -0.46 -6.05 -29.96
CA ASN A 355 -0.35 -7.39 -30.55
C ASN A 355 -0.37 -8.45 -29.46
N TYR A 356 -1.13 -9.52 -29.68
CA TYR A 356 -1.06 -10.71 -28.84
C TYR A 356 0.34 -11.33 -28.97
N ASP A 357 0.91 -11.74 -27.85
CA ASP A 357 2.28 -12.25 -27.81
C ASP A 357 2.23 -13.79 -27.83
N LEU A 358 2.70 -14.39 -28.94
CA LEU A 358 2.68 -15.84 -29.11
C LEU A 358 3.55 -16.57 -28.08
N PHE A 359 4.62 -15.95 -27.59
CA PHE A 359 5.44 -16.54 -26.52
C PHE A 359 4.70 -16.57 -25.19
N ILE A 360 3.89 -15.53 -24.91
CA ILE A 360 3.06 -15.49 -23.71
C ILE A 360 1.93 -16.52 -23.79
N ASP A 361 1.34 -16.72 -24.99
CA ASP A 361 0.31 -17.74 -25.18
C ASP A 361 0.89 -19.15 -24.97
N GLN A 362 2.08 -19.41 -25.49
CA GLN A 362 2.79 -20.65 -25.25
C GLN A 362 3.14 -20.84 -23.76
N GLU A 363 3.61 -19.80 -23.06
CA GLU A 363 3.85 -19.83 -21.60
C GLU A 363 2.59 -20.23 -20.83
N GLN A 364 1.41 -19.74 -21.24
CA GLN A 364 0.14 -20.14 -20.64
C GLN A 364 -0.20 -21.60 -20.91
N ARG A 365 -0.05 -22.08 -22.16
CA ARG A 365 -0.34 -23.48 -22.50
C ARG A 365 0.59 -24.44 -21.76
N GLU A 366 1.88 -24.13 -21.69
CA GLU A 366 2.85 -24.92 -20.93
C GLU A 366 2.51 -24.93 -19.43
N ALA A 367 2.06 -23.80 -18.88
CA ALA A 367 1.60 -23.71 -17.50
C ALA A 367 0.33 -24.53 -17.24
N ASP A 368 -0.60 -24.57 -18.20
CA ASP A 368 -1.85 -25.33 -18.09
C ASP A 368 -1.58 -26.85 -18.20
N GLU A 369 -0.62 -27.26 -19.05
CA GLU A 369 -0.28 -28.67 -19.29
C GLU A 369 0.67 -29.26 -18.23
N HIS A 370 1.67 -28.49 -17.80
CA HIS A 370 2.76 -28.98 -16.95
C HIS A 370 2.83 -28.31 -15.58
N GLY A 371 1.91 -27.39 -15.29
CA GLY A 371 1.94 -26.58 -14.09
C GLY A 371 2.94 -25.42 -14.17
N LEU A 372 2.79 -24.47 -13.26
CA LEU A 372 3.63 -23.27 -13.23
C LEU A 372 4.99 -23.54 -12.58
N ARG A 373 6.06 -23.47 -13.38
CA ARG A 373 7.46 -23.63 -12.93
C ARG A 373 7.91 -22.50 -12.00
N CYS A 374 9.07 -22.70 -11.36
CA CYS A 374 9.75 -21.64 -10.62
C CYS A 374 10.11 -20.47 -11.55
N ASP A 375 9.91 -19.25 -11.08
CA ASP A 375 10.29 -18.02 -11.77
C ASP A 375 10.78 -16.98 -10.76
N SER A 376 12.03 -16.54 -10.88
CA SER A 376 12.60 -15.56 -9.95
C SER A 376 13.42 -14.49 -10.67
N GLU A 377 13.09 -13.21 -10.44
CA GLU A 377 13.92 -12.07 -10.86
C GLU A 377 15.25 -12.00 -10.07
N TYR A 378 15.35 -12.76 -8.97
CA TYR A 378 16.51 -12.77 -8.08
C TYR A 378 17.37 -14.03 -8.23
N GLY A 379 17.08 -14.91 -9.20
CA GLY A 379 17.86 -16.13 -9.42
C GLY A 379 17.71 -17.16 -8.29
N LEU A 380 16.53 -17.24 -7.69
CA LEU A 380 16.23 -18.15 -6.57
C LEU A 380 15.68 -19.52 -6.99
N CYS A 381 15.69 -19.82 -8.29
CA CYS A 381 15.25 -21.12 -8.81
C CYS A 381 16.45 -22.06 -8.92
N GLU A 382 16.22 -23.36 -8.66
CA GLU A 382 17.21 -24.44 -8.79
C GLU A 382 17.59 -24.74 -10.24
#